data_AF-Q5WK66-F1
#
_entry.id   AF-Q5WK66-F1
#
_cell.length_a   1.000
_cell.length_b   1.000
_cell.length_c   1.000
_cell.angle_alpha   90.00
_cell.angle_beta   90.00
_cell.angle_gamma   90.00
#
_symmetry.space_group_name_H-M   'P 1'
#
loop_
_entity.id
_entity.type
_entity.pdbx_description
1 polymer ?
#
loop_
_entity_poly.entity_id
_entity_poly.type
_entity_poly.pdbx_seq_one_letter_code
_entity_poly.pdbx_strand_id
1 'polypeptide(L)'
;MNRKRLILLAIVVVLAICISIAFHYWNKAQQEKEAADRDLRNKYGYTAGSLHLDVDTSEYEQTGDFHDIELTPTDLTYDLLQRWESITEVIPTIDYPKEAVEKEDWLKVFSTLADNRFEAMDVSKEITKGNEDEATTDSMAILDYLYKGIVYNDYFREFLEDNGIEGPDQRD
;
A
#
# COMPACT_ATOMS: atom_id res chain seq x y z
N MET A 1 -20.96 -41.97 47.77
CA MET A 1 -21.35 -41.24 46.54
C MET A 1 -21.91 -42.25 45.53
N ASN A 2 -23.13 -42.06 45.02
CA ASN A 2 -23.78 -43.03 44.13
C ASN A 2 -23.08 -43.08 42.76
N ARG A 3 -22.77 -44.29 42.26
CA ARG A 3 -22.11 -44.50 40.94
C ARG A 3 -22.78 -43.70 39.80
N LYS A 4 -24.11 -43.58 39.82
CA LYS A 4 -24.88 -42.76 38.86
C LYS A 4 -24.52 -41.27 38.89
N ARG A 5 -24.30 -40.69 40.09
CA ARG A 5 -23.88 -39.28 40.23
C ARG A 5 -22.44 -39.06 39.75
N LEU A 6 -21.59 -40.07 39.91
CA LEU A 6 -20.19 -40.04 39.48
C LEU A 6 -20.07 -40.10 37.95
N ILE A 7 -20.87 -40.96 37.30
CA ILE A 7 -20.98 -41.01 35.84
C ILE A 7 -21.53 -39.71 35.28
N LEU A 8 -22.56 -39.13 35.92
CA LEU A 8 -23.17 -37.89 35.46
C LEU A 8 -22.20 -36.70 35.56
N LEU A 9 -21.40 -36.63 36.64
CA LEU A 9 -20.32 -35.65 36.78
C LEU A 9 -19.24 -35.81 35.70
N ALA A 10 -18.84 -37.06 35.40
CA ALA A 10 -17.85 -37.31 34.35
C ALA A 10 -18.34 -36.86 32.97
N ILE A 11 -19.61 -37.09 32.64
CA ILE A 11 -20.22 -36.61 31.38
C ILE A 11 -20.21 -35.09 31.31
N VAL A 12 -20.57 -34.39 32.39
CA VAL A 12 -20.57 -32.92 32.43
C VAL A 12 -19.16 -32.37 32.20
N VAL A 13 -18.14 -32.98 32.81
CA VAL A 13 -16.75 -32.56 32.62
C VAL A 13 -16.30 -32.77 31.18
N VAL A 14 -16.61 -33.92 30.57
CA VAL A 14 -16.26 -34.18 29.17
C VAL A 14 -16.96 -33.19 28.23
N LEU A 15 -18.24 -32.90 28.46
CA LEU A 15 -18.98 -31.91 27.66
C LEU A 15 -18.39 -30.51 27.80
N ALA A 16 -18.03 -30.08 29.02
CA ALA A 16 -17.40 -28.79 29.26
C ALA A 16 -16.05 -28.67 28.53
N ILE A 17 -15.26 -29.75 28.52
CA ILE A 17 -13.99 -29.81 27.76
C ILE A 17 -14.28 -29.71 26.25
N CYS A 18 -15.23 -30.47 25.72
CA CYS A 18 -15.58 -30.42 24.29
C CYS A 18 -16.06 -29.02 23.86
N ILE A 19 -16.90 -28.37 24.66
CA ILE A 19 -17.37 -27.00 24.41
C ILE A 19 -16.21 -26.02 24.45
N SER A 20 -15.31 -26.15 25.43
CA SER A 20 -14.14 -25.26 25.55
C SER A 20 -13.21 -25.38 24.34
N ILE A 21 -12.98 -26.60 23.84
CA ILE A 21 -12.17 -26.84 22.64
C ILE A 21 -12.87 -26.25 21.40
N ALA A 22 -14.16 -26.52 21.22
CA ALA A 22 -14.92 -25.96 20.09
C ALA A 22 -14.93 -24.43 20.10
N PHE A 23 -15.14 -23.82 21.27
CA PHE A 23 -15.09 -22.38 21.46
C PHE A 23 -13.69 -21.81 21.15
N HIS A 24 -12.62 -22.50 21.55
CA HIS A 24 -11.25 -22.07 21.25
C HIS A 24 -10.97 -22.05 19.74
N TYR A 25 -11.33 -23.12 19.01
CA TYR A 25 -11.16 -23.16 17.56
C TYR A 25 -12.03 -22.13 16.84
N TRP A 26 -13.27 -21.95 17.28
CA TRP A 26 -14.16 -20.94 16.71
C TRP A 26 -13.62 -19.52 16.92
N ASN A 27 -13.18 -19.19 18.15
CA ASN A 27 -12.61 -17.89 18.46
C ASN A 27 -11.31 -17.64 17.69
N LYS A 28 -10.45 -18.65 17.54
CA LYS A 28 -9.24 -18.54 16.71
C LYS A 28 -9.58 -18.27 15.24
N ALA A 29 -10.56 -18.99 14.69
CA ALA A 29 -11.02 -18.77 13.32
C ALA A 29 -11.62 -17.37 13.11
N GLN A 30 -12.35 -16.84 14.11
CA GLN A 30 -12.84 -15.45 14.06
C GLN A 30 -11.69 -14.44 14.10
N GLN A 31 -10.70 -14.63 14.96
CA GLN A 31 -9.52 -13.75 15.03
C GLN A 31 -8.73 -13.75 13.72
N GLU A 32 -8.55 -14.92 13.08
CA GLU A 32 -7.87 -15.02 11.78
C GLU A 32 -8.66 -14.29 10.69
N LYS A 33 -10.00 -14.41 10.69
CA LYS A 33 -10.86 -13.68 9.77
C LYS A 33 -10.78 -12.17 9.99
N GLU A 34 -10.92 -11.69 11.23
CA GLU A 34 -10.83 -10.27 11.56
C GLU A 34 -9.45 -9.67 11.21
N ALA A 35 -8.38 -10.45 11.36
CA ALA A 35 -7.04 -10.03 10.97
C ALA A 35 -6.90 -9.89 9.45
N ALA A 36 -7.41 -10.86 8.68
CA ALA A 36 -7.42 -10.81 7.23
C ALA A 36 -8.28 -9.65 6.70
N ASP A 37 -9.46 -9.46 7.26
CA ASP A 37 -10.38 -8.35 6.93
C ASP A 37 -9.71 -6.99 7.20
N ARG A 38 -9.00 -6.86 8.33
CA ARG A 38 -8.26 -5.64 8.67
C ARG A 38 -7.09 -5.39 7.70
N ASP A 39 -6.34 -6.42 7.37
CA ASP A 39 -5.22 -6.33 6.43
C ASP A 39 -5.72 -5.85 5.06
N LEU A 40 -6.81 -6.46 4.58
CA LEU A 40 -7.41 -6.11 3.31
C LEU A 40 -7.95 -4.67 3.31
N ARG A 41 -8.69 -4.27 4.35
CA ARG A 41 -9.15 -2.88 4.54
C ARG A 41 -7.99 -1.88 4.48
N ASN A 42 -6.90 -2.17 5.18
CA ASN A 42 -5.72 -1.31 5.19
C ASN A 42 -5.10 -1.24 3.80
N LYS A 43 -5.01 -2.38 3.09
CA LYS A 43 -4.46 -2.45 1.74
C LYS A 43 -5.24 -1.57 0.76
N TYR A 44 -6.57 -1.64 0.77
CA TYR A 44 -7.42 -0.76 -0.05
C TYR A 44 -7.24 0.72 0.34
N GLY A 45 -7.21 1.03 1.64
CA GLY A 45 -7.01 2.40 2.12
C GLY A 45 -5.66 2.99 1.71
N TYR A 46 -4.57 2.22 1.83
CA TYR A 46 -3.24 2.66 1.37
C TYR A 46 -3.17 2.79 -0.14
N THR A 47 -3.74 1.83 -0.88
CA THR A 47 -3.78 1.87 -2.34
C THR A 47 -4.50 3.14 -2.81
N ALA A 48 -5.69 3.40 -2.28
CA ALA A 48 -6.48 4.58 -2.63
C ALA A 48 -5.74 5.88 -2.27
N GLY A 49 -5.23 5.98 -1.04
CA GLY A 49 -4.54 7.19 -0.60
C GLY A 49 -3.22 7.47 -1.32
N SER A 50 -2.44 6.43 -1.65
CA SER A 50 -1.15 6.58 -2.32
C SER A 50 -1.26 6.83 -3.82
N LEU A 51 -2.31 6.30 -4.46
CA LEU A 51 -2.55 6.47 -5.89
C LEU A 51 -3.62 7.53 -6.20
N HIS A 52 -4.12 8.24 -5.19
CA HIS A 52 -5.19 9.25 -5.32
C HIS A 52 -6.46 8.71 -5.99
N LEU A 53 -6.86 7.48 -5.65
CA LEU A 53 -8.05 6.84 -6.20
C LEU A 53 -9.29 7.25 -5.39
N ASP A 54 -10.42 7.39 -6.07
CA ASP A 54 -11.73 7.41 -5.42
C ASP A 54 -12.13 5.99 -5.01
N VAL A 55 -12.87 5.89 -3.91
CA VAL A 55 -13.29 4.62 -3.31
C VAL A 55 -14.81 4.55 -3.27
N ASP A 56 -15.40 3.55 -3.93
CA ASP A 56 -16.81 3.21 -3.78
C ASP A 56 -16.95 1.96 -2.88
N THR A 57 -17.72 2.12 -1.80
CA THR A 57 -17.99 1.05 -0.81
C THR A 57 -19.44 0.58 -0.82
N SER A 58 -20.25 1.00 -1.79
CA SER A 58 -21.69 0.76 -1.81
C SER A 58 -22.06 -0.73 -1.91
N GLU A 59 -21.30 -1.53 -2.63
CA GLU A 59 -21.50 -2.99 -2.70
C GLU A 59 -20.94 -3.68 -1.45
N TYR A 60 -19.74 -3.30 -0.98
CA TYR A 60 -19.19 -3.75 0.30
C TYR A 60 -20.15 -3.54 1.48
N GLU A 61 -20.86 -2.42 1.54
CA GLU A 61 -21.84 -2.14 2.61
C GLU A 61 -23.02 -3.12 2.62
N GLN A 62 -23.31 -3.77 1.50
CA GLN A 62 -24.38 -4.76 1.35
C GLN A 62 -23.88 -6.18 1.60
N THR A 63 -22.69 -6.52 1.13
CA THR A 63 -22.15 -7.88 1.15
C THR A 63 -21.25 -8.16 2.35
N GLY A 64 -20.56 -7.12 2.83
CA GLY A 64 -19.46 -7.23 3.78
C GLY A 64 -18.18 -7.82 3.19
N ASP A 65 -18.09 -8.00 1.86
CA ASP A 65 -16.90 -8.51 1.17
C ASP A 65 -16.04 -7.35 0.66
N PHE A 66 -14.79 -7.28 1.14
CA PHE A 66 -13.86 -6.23 0.75
C PHE A 66 -13.44 -6.28 -0.71
N HIS A 67 -13.64 -7.41 -1.39
CA HIS A 67 -13.43 -7.49 -2.84
C HIS A 67 -14.45 -6.68 -3.66
N ASP A 68 -15.56 -6.29 -3.03
CA ASP A 68 -16.59 -5.45 -3.63
C ASP A 68 -16.32 -3.94 -3.41
N ILE A 69 -15.12 -3.58 -2.95
CA ILE A 69 -14.64 -2.19 -2.94
C ILE A 69 -14.10 -1.87 -4.32
N GLU A 70 -14.69 -0.88 -4.97
CA GLU A 70 -14.22 -0.39 -6.26
C GLU A 70 -13.27 0.79 -6.05
N LEU A 71 -12.18 0.80 -6.83
CA LEU A 71 -11.18 1.85 -6.85
C LEU A 71 -11.16 2.49 -8.24
N THR A 72 -11.39 3.79 -8.31
CA THR A 72 -11.49 4.52 -9.57
C THR A 72 -10.36 5.56 -9.69
N PRO A 73 -9.62 5.60 -10.81
CA PRO A 73 -8.58 6.61 -11.01
C PRO A 73 -9.16 8.01 -11.09
N THR A 74 -8.43 8.98 -10.53
CA THR A 74 -8.72 10.41 -10.65
C THR A 74 -7.69 11.08 -11.55
N ASP A 75 -7.88 12.37 -11.85
CA ASP A 75 -6.89 13.17 -12.57
C ASP A 75 -5.51 13.13 -11.86
N LEU A 76 -5.51 13.15 -10.51
CA LEU A 76 -4.27 13.04 -9.72
C LEU A 76 -3.60 11.67 -9.84
N THR A 77 -4.38 10.60 -10.06
CA THR A 77 -3.84 9.28 -10.37
C THR A 77 -3.09 9.33 -11.69
N TYR A 78 -3.68 9.88 -12.75
CA TYR A 78 -3.05 9.96 -14.06
C TYR A 78 -1.80 10.85 -14.04
N ASP A 79 -1.84 11.96 -13.33
CA ASP A 79 -0.69 12.84 -13.10
C ASP A 79 0.47 12.08 -12.41
N LEU A 80 0.16 11.27 -11.40
CA LEU A 80 1.15 10.42 -10.72
C LEU A 80 1.73 9.38 -11.67
N LEU A 81 0.88 8.67 -12.43
CA LEU A 81 1.31 7.64 -13.37
C LEU A 81 2.20 8.22 -14.48
N GLN A 82 1.86 9.40 -15.00
CA GLN A 82 2.68 10.09 -15.99
C GLN A 82 4.07 10.43 -15.44
N ARG A 83 4.15 11.04 -14.26
CA ARG A 83 5.45 11.34 -13.62
C ARG A 83 6.25 10.07 -13.35
N TRP A 84 5.57 9.00 -12.94
CA TRP A 84 6.20 7.72 -12.68
C TRP A 84 6.74 7.09 -13.97
N GLU A 85 5.97 7.03 -15.04
CA GLU A 85 6.45 6.53 -16.33
C GLU A 85 7.68 7.33 -16.80
N SER A 86 7.61 8.66 -16.81
CA SER A 86 8.73 9.52 -17.22
C SER A 86 10.00 9.31 -16.40
N ILE A 87 9.91 9.18 -15.07
CA ILE A 87 11.12 8.99 -14.24
C ILE A 87 11.75 7.62 -14.48
N THR A 88 10.96 6.59 -14.75
CA THR A 88 11.49 5.22 -14.96
C THR A 88 12.21 5.04 -16.28
N GLU A 89 11.94 5.90 -17.28
CA GLU A 89 12.71 5.92 -18.52
C GLU A 89 14.17 6.29 -18.30
N VAL A 90 14.45 7.13 -17.29
CA VAL A 90 15.79 7.66 -16.99
C VAL A 90 16.40 7.08 -15.71
N ILE A 91 15.58 6.45 -14.86
CA ILE A 91 16.00 5.71 -13.67
C ILE A 91 15.47 4.26 -13.78
N PRO A 92 16.16 3.39 -14.54
CA PRO A 92 15.66 2.04 -14.85
C PRO A 92 15.70 1.07 -13.65
N THR A 93 16.23 1.47 -12.50
CA THR A 93 16.16 0.68 -11.26
C THR A 93 14.82 0.83 -10.54
N ILE A 94 14.02 1.85 -10.89
CA ILE A 94 12.65 2.01 -10.42
C ILE A 94 11.71 1.38 -11.44
N ASP A 95 10.87 0.44 -11.02
CA ASP A 95 9.96 -0.26 -11.92
C ASP A 95 8.68 0.53 -12.19
N TYR A 96 8.19 0.55 -13.44
CA TYR A 96 6.84 1.02 -13.77
C TYR A 96 5.93 -0.17 -14.15
N PRO A 97 4.83 -0.43 -13.42
CA PRO A 97 4.01 -1.63 -13.59
C PRO A 97 3.00 -1.49 -14.75
N LYS A 98 3.49 -1.31 -15.97
CA LYS A 98 2.66 -1.02 -17.17
C LYS A 98 1.47 -1.97 -17.35
N GLU A 99 1.70 -3.28 -17.25
CA GLU A 99 0.63 -4.28 -17.42
C GLU A 99 -0.46 -4.17 -16.34
N ALA A 100 -0.09 -3.83 -15.10
CA ALA A 100 -1.05 -3.66 -14.02
C ALA A 100 -1.87 -2.38 -14.18
N VAL A 101 -1.24 -1.30 -14.68
CA VAL A 101 -1.93 -0.05 -15.03
C VAL A 101 -2.95 -0.29 -16.14
N GLU A 102 -2.55 -0.95 -17.24
CA GLU A 102 -3.45 -1.26 -18.37
C GLU A 102 -4.64 -2.15 -17.97
N LYS A 103 -4.48 -2.97 -16.93
CA LYS A 103 -5.52 -3.86 -16.39
C LYS A 103 -6.28 -3.27 -15.21
N GLU A 104 -5.95 -2.04 -14.79
CA GLU A 104 -6.50 -1.40 -13.59
C GLU A 104 -6.37 -2.25 -12.31
N ASP A 105 -5.29 -3.05 -12.21
CA ASP A 105 -4.96 -3.80 -11.00
C ASP A 105 -4.27 -2.86 -9.99
N TRP A 106 -5.06 -1.97 -9.39
CA TRP A 106 -4.57 -0.90 -8.52
C TRP A 106 -3.81 -1.43 -7.30
N LEU A 107 -4.20 -2.59 -6.77
CA LEU A 107 -3.49 -3.23 -5.66
C LEU A 107 -2.08 -3.65 -6.08
N LYS A 108 -1.90 -4.14 -7.32
CA LYS A 108 -0.59 -4.46 -7.87
C LYS A 108 0.22 -3.19 -8.19
N VAL A 109 -0.42 -2.17 -8.76
CA VAL A 109 0.22 -0.86 -9.00
C VAL A 109 0.78 -0.29 -7.70
N PHE A 110 -0.01 -0.27 -6.62
CA PHE A 110 0.43 0.19 -5.31
C PHE A 110 1.56 -0.67 -4.73
N SER A 111 1.48 -2.00 -4.88
CA SER A 111 2.57 -2.90 -4.44
C SER A 111 3.89 -2.53 -5.11
N THR A 112 3.90 -2.33 -6.43
CA THR A 112 5.13 -1.94 -7.15
C THR A 112 5.63 -0.56 -6.70
N LEU A 113 4.74 0.41 -6.48
CA LEU A 113 5.13 1.73 -5.98
C LEU A 113 5.77 1.64 -4.59
N ALA A 114 5.22 0.81 -3.71
CA ALA A 114 5.76 0.57 -2.37
C ALA A 114 7.11 -0.16 -2.40
N ASP A 115 7.27 -1.15 -3.29
CA ASP A 115 8.50 -1.92 -3.46
C ASP A 115 9.67 -1.02 -3.94
N ASN A 116 9.38 -0.04 -4.81
CA ASN A 116 10.34 0.95 -5.29
C ASN A 116 10.81 1.95 -4.23
N ARG A 117 10.17 2.02 -3.05
CA ARG A 117 10.39 3.10 -2.08
C ARG A 117 11.85 3.26 -1.69
N PHE A 118 12.54 2.17 -1.36
CA PHE A 118 13.91 2.24 -0.88
C PHE A 118 14.90 2.59 -2.00
N GLU A 119 14.70 2.00 -3.18
CA GLU A 119 15.49 2.33 -4.37
C GLU A 119 15.34 3.81 -4.74
N ALA A 120 14.10 4.32 -4.77
CA ALA A 120 13.83 5.73 -5.00
C ALA A 120 14.52 6.63 -3.97
N MET A 121 14.58 6.22 -2.69
CA MET A 121 15.27 6.98 -1.66
C MET A 121 16.79 6.99 -1.85
N ASP A 122 17.38 5.87 -2.25
CA ASP A 122 18.83 5.77 -2.44
C ASP A 122 19.28 6.49 -3.72
N VAL A 123 18.54 6.34 -4.82
CA VAL A 123 18.80 7.12 -6.04
C VAL A 123 18.61 8.61 -5.80
N SER A 124 17.60 9.02 -5.01
CA SER A 124 17.41 10.44 -4.65
C SER A 124 18.64 11.00 -3.94
N LYS A 125 19.25 10.25 -3.02
CA LYS A 125 20.48 10.70 -2.34
C LYS A 125 21.63 10.87 -3.32
N GLU A 126 21.80 9.94 -4.26
CA GLU A 126 22.90 10.02 -5.22
C GLU A 126 22.72 11.18 -6.20
N ILE A 127 21.50 11.46 -6.66
CA ILE A 127 21.21 12.62 -7.51
C ILE A 127 21.42 13.93 -6.74
N THR A 128 21.02 13.99 -5.47
CA THR A 128 21.00 15.25 -4.69
C THR A 128 22.28 15.52 -3.89
N LYS A 129 23.28 14.64 -4.02
CA LYS A 129 24.52 14.66 -3.22
C LYS A 129 25.36 15.93 -3.38
N GLY A 130 25.19 16.67 -4.47
CA GLY A 130 25.97 17.87 -4.76
C GLY A 130 27.49 17.62 -4.78
N ASN A 131 28.28 18.70 -4.76
CA ASN A 131 29.73 18.60 -4.92
C ASN A 131 30.54 18.40 -3.62
N GLU A 132 30.03 18.65 -2.40
CA GLU A 132 30.90 18.47 -1.21
C GLU A 132 30.25 18.45 0.20
N ASP A 133 28.94 18.69 0.38
CA ASP A 133 28.32 18.72 1.73
C ASP A 133 27.11 17.78 1.87
N GLU A 134 27.15 16.85 2.84
CA GLU A 134 26.01 15.96 3.20
C GLU A 134 24.71 16.71 3.51
N ALA A 135 24.80 18.02 3.84
CA ALA A 135 23.68 18.87 4.22
C ALA A 135 22.66 19.15 3.10
N THR A 136 22.97 18.87 1.82
CA THR A 136 22.05 19.05 0.69
C THR A 136 21.42 17.77 0.18
N THR A 137 21.76 16.62 0.78
CA THR A 137 21.24 15.32 0.34
C THR A 137 19.77 15.16 0.74
N ASP A 138 18.90 15.02 -0.25
CA ASP A 138 17.47 14.82 -0.08
C ASP A 138 17.07 13.43 -0.56
N SER A 139 16.80 12.53 0.39
CA SER A 139 16.34 11.16 0.07
C SER A 139 14.88 11.09 -0.37
N MET A 140 14.14 12.19 -0.31
CA MET A 140 12.71 12.22 -0.63
C MET A 140 12.42 12.86 -1.99
N ALA A 141 13.42 13.41 -2.69
CA ALA A 141 13.23 14.17 -3.93
C ALA A 141 12.38 13.43 -4.98
N ILE A 142 12.71 12.17 -5.30
CA ILE A 142 11.91 11.37 -6.26
C ILE A 142 10.51 11.09 -5.72
N LEU A 143 10.38 10.74 -4.43
CA LEU A 143 9.08 10.40 -3.85
C LEU A 143 8.15 11.63 -3.79
N ASP A 144 8.65 12.79 -3.39
CA ASP A 144 7.87 14.03 -3.38
C ASP A 144 7.46 14.46 -4.80
N TYR A 145 8.34 14.25 -5.78
CA TYR A 145 7.98 14.43 -7.18
C TYR A 145 6.89 13.46 -7.64
N LEU A 146 7.03 12.16 -7.38
CA LEU A 146 6.03 11.16 -7.76
C LEU A 146 4.67 11.46 -7.11
N TYR A 147 4.62 11.57 -5.79
CA TYR A 147 3.37 11.68 -5.04
C TYR A 147 2.69 13.04 -5.17
N LYS A 148 3.45 14.13 -5.31
CA LYS A 148 2.94 15.50 -5.17
C LYS A 148 3.27 16.41 -6.36
N GLY A 149 4.14 15.98 -7.29
CA GLY A 149 4.65 16.84 -8.34
C GLY A 149 5.44 18.01 -7.76
N ILE A 150 6.30 17.76 -6.79
CA ILE A 150 7.04 18.80 -6.08
C ILE A 150 8.54 18.62 -6.31
N VAL A 151 9.24 19.73 -6.61
CA VAL A 151 10.68 19.76 -6.88
C VAL A 151 11.33 20.89 -6.08
N TYR A 152 11.87 20.59 -4.90
CA TYR A 152 12.52 21.60 -4.03
C TYR A 152 14.05 21.60 -4.10
N ASN A 153 14.66 20.51 -4.57
CA ASN A 153 16.11 20.37 -4.62
C ASN A 153 16.63 20.77 -6.01
N ASP A 154 17.57 21.71 -6.06
CA ASP A 154 18.10 22.24 -7.31
C ASP A 154 18.84 21.18 -8.14
N TYR A 155 19.57 20.24 -7.51
CA TYR A 155 20.25 19.15 -8.22
C TYR A 155 19.24 18.17 -8.82
N PHE A 156 18.16 17.88 -8.10
CA PHE A 156 17.09 17.05 -8.66
C PHE A 156 16.35 17.76 -9.80
N ARG A 157 16.16 19.09 -9.70
CA ARG A 157 15.61 19.89 -10.79
C ARG A 157 16.49 19.83 -12.04
N GLU A 158 17.79 20.09 -11.88
CA GLU A 158 18.78 20.01 -12.97
C GLU A 158 18.77 18.61 -13.60
N PHE A 159 18.72 17.55 -12.78
CA PHE A 159 18.58 16.18 -13.27
C PHE A 159 17.33 15.97 -14.15
N LEU A 160 16.16 16.48 -13.75
CA LEU A 160 14.94 16.37 -14.56
C LEU A 160 15.08 17.13 -15.89
N GLU A 161 15.59 18.36 -15.84
CA GLU A 161 15.77 19.22 -17.02
C GLU A 161 16.76 18.63 -18.03
N ASP A 162 17.90 18.11 -17.56
CA ASP A 162 18.91 17.45 -18.39
C ASP A 162 18.39 16.19 -19.10
N ASN A 163 17.39 15.55 -18.50
CA ASN A 163 16.71 14.37 -19.03
C ASN A 163 15.45 14.71 -19.84
N GLY A 164 15.16 16.00 -20.06
CA GLY A 164 13.99 16.44 -20.84
C GLY A 164 12.65 16.18 -20.15
N ILE A 165 12.64 16.00 -18.82
CA ILE A 165 11.43 15.83 -18.02
C ILE A 165 11.02 17.22 -17.53
N GLU A 166 9.91 17.74 -18.06
CA GLU A 166 9.37 19.03 -17.62
C GLU A 166 8.94 18.94 -16.15
N GLY A 167 9.70 19.59 -15.28
CA GLY A 167 9.31 19.77 -13.89
C GLY A 167 8.06 20.67 -13.80
N PRO A 168 7.16 20.44 -12.83
CA PRO A 168 6.04 21.34 -12.59
C PRO A 168 6.55 22.77 -12.33
N ASP A 169 6.05 23.73 -13.10
CA ASP A 169 6.46 25.13 -13.02
C ASP A 169 5.89 25.73 -11.72
N GLN A 170 6.66 25.65 -10.63
CA GLN A 170 6.38 26.36 -9.37
C GLN A 170 7.16 27.67 -9.28
N ARG A 171 7.25 28.43 -10.38
CA ARG A 171 7.70 29.82 -10.38
C ARG A 171 6.52 30.75 -10.08
N ASP A 172 6.02 30.71 -8.84
CA ASP A 172 5.18 31.76 -8.27
C ASP A 172 5.71 32.18 -6.89
#